data_AF-A0A1D1YM81-F1
#
_entry.id   AF-A0A1D1YM81-F1
#
_cell.length_a   1.000
_cell.length_b   1.000
_cell.length_c   1.000
_cell.angle_alpha   90.00
_cell.angle_beta   90.00
_cell.angle_gamma   90.00
#
_symmetry.space_group_name_H-M   'P 1'
#
loop_
_entity.id
_entity.type
_entity.pdbx_description
1 polymer ?
#
loop_
_entity_poly.entity_id
_entity_poly.type
_entity_poly.pdbx_seq_one_letter_code
_entity_poly.pdbx_strand_id
1 'polypeptide(L)'
;MTLGPAASQPFLGWSPYKPMLNVVNTSCEPWVESFAIIGQLQLLRCMISLKLSSSRKVLNKQGMLSAFCSPFSSIYMRKDSPPFLSRCMSIVTISQLSHYVFDPHLSTLTCQVKKGILDFSPTIIGLGTFLKQFHPTYMVEYIQYMGQYVQAVAETAVIASEPQKRTIDPASELKKSTFWLMNFCKHMEIPKDLFDSCLPPSLFTVLQT
;
A
#
# COMPACT_ATOMS: atom_id res chain seq x y z
N MET A 1 47.52 20.33 10.29
CA MET A 1 46.18 19.79 10.64
C MET A 1 45.46 19.46 9.35
N THR A 2 45.51 18.21 8.93
CA THR A 2 44.86 17.70 7.71
C THR A 2 43.65 16.86 8.14
N LEU A 3 42.44 17.36 7.88
CA LEU A 3 41.19 16.62 8.03
C LEU A 3 41.18 15.43 7.06
N GLY A 4 41.09 14.21 7.60
CA GLY A 4 40.86 13.00 6.81
C GLY A 4 39.41 12.90 6.32
N PRO A 5 39.12 12.12 5.25
CA PRO A 5 37.79 12.02 4.68
C PRO A 5 36.86 11.17 5.56
N ALA A 6 35.58 11.58 5.61
CA ALA A 6 34.51 10.86 6.27
C ALA A 6 34.33 9.48 5.64
N ALA A 7 34.73 8.44 6.37
CA ALA A 7 34.45 7.07 6.01
C ALA A 7 32.93 6.83 6.07
N SER A 8 32.35 6.54 4.92
CA SER A 8 31.01 5.96 4.78
C SER A 8 30.92 4.68 5.61
N GLN A 9 30.09 4.69 6.66
CA GLN A 9 29.79 3.49 7.44
C GLN A 9 29.00 2.50 6.56
N PRO A 10 29.40 1.23 6.48
CA PRO A 10 28.63 0.19 5.80
C PRO A 10 27.38 -0.12 6.62
N PHE A 11 26.22 -0.13 5.94
CA PHE A 11 24.94 -0.56 6.48
C PHE A 11 25.09 -1.93 7.16
N LEU A 12 25.05 -1.91 8.49
CA LEU A 12 25.14 -3.07 9.36
C LEU A 12 24.03 -4.07 9.02
N GLY A 13 24.39 -5.35 8.90
CA GLY A 13 23.54 -6.42 8.41
C GLY A 13 22.19 -6.57 9.13
N TRP A 14 21.19 -6.96 8.34
CA TRP A 14 19.75 -7.11 8.66
C TRP A 14 19.38 -8.10 9.80
N SER A 15 20.34 -8.59 10.58
CA SER A 15 20.12 -9.60 11.62
C SER A 15 19.30 -9.14 12.85
N PRO A 16 19.46 -7.91 13.40
CA PRO A 16 18.81 -7.54 14.66
C PRO A 16 17.33 -7.13 14.52
N TYR A 17 16.81 -6.97 13.30
CA TYR A 17 15.45 -6.49 13.05
C TYR A 17 14.41 -7.62 13.02
N LYS A 18 14.84 -8.88 12.94
CA LYS A 18 13.94 -10.05 12.83
C LYS A 18 13.00 -10.21 14.05
N PRO A 19 13.44 -10.06 15.31
CA PRO A 19 12.56 -10.09 16.47
C PRO A 19 11.60 -8.90 16.50
N MET A 20 12.06 -7.71 16.09
CA MET A 20 11.21 -6.51 15.97
C MET A 20 10.13 -6.70 14.92
N LEU A 21 10.45 -7.32 13.77
CA LEU A 21 9.48 -7.61 12.72
C LEU A 21 8.37 -8.54 13.22
N ASN A 22 8.71 -9.55 14.02
CA ASN A 22 7.72 -10.46 14.61
C ASN A 22 6.79 -9.76 15.61
N VAL A 23 7.32 -8.88 16.47
CA VAL A 23 6.51 -8.09 17.42
C VAL A 23 5.61 -7.09 16.69
N VAL A 24 6.11 -6.46 15.63
CA VAL A 24 5.32 -5.59 14.77
C VAL A 24 4.22 -6.39 14.08
N ASN A 25 4.54 -7.57 13.55
CA ASN A 25 3.59 -8.38 12.80
C ASN A 25 2.39 -8.81 13.65
N THR A 26 2.60 -9.32 14.87
CA THR A 26 1.52 -9.71 15.79
C THR A 26 0.68 -8.52 16.27
N SER A 27 1.28 -7.34 16.40
CA SER A 27 0.59 -6.10 16.78
C SER A 27 -0.19 -5.48 15.60
N CYS A 28 0.23 -5.75 14.37
CA CYS A 28 -0.40 -5.20 13.16
C CYS A 28 -1.65 -5.95 12.73
N GLU A 29 -1.77 -7.26 13.00
CA GLU A 29 -2.90 -8.09 12.53
C GLU A 29 -4.29 -7.43 12.73
N PRO A 30 -4.65 -6.90 13.92
CA PRO A 30 -5.97 -6.28 14.14
C PRO A 30 -6.21 -5.04 13.28
N TRP A 31 -5.15 -4.29 12.95
CA TRP A 31 -5.25 -3.12 12.06
C TRP A 31 -5.58 -3.54 10.64
N VAL A 32 -4.94 -4.60 10.16
CA VAL A 32 -5.13 -5.10 8.79
C VAL A 32 -6.53 -5.67 8.63
N GLU A 33 -7.01 -6.43 9.62
CA GLU A 33 -8.41 -6.88 9.69
C GLU A 33 -9.38 -5.69 9.66
N SER A 34 -9.11 -4.66 10.46
CA SER A 34 -9.92 -3.44 10.46
C SER A 34 -9.94 -2.75 9.10
N PHE A 35 -8.80 -2.66 8.41
CA PHE A 35 -8.75 -2.11 7.06
C PHE A 35 -9.52 -2.98 6.07
N ALA A 36 -9.37 -4.30 6.10
CA ALA A 36 -10.14 -5.17 5.23
C ALA A 36 -11.66 -5.00 5.44
N ILE A 37 -12.13 -4.91 6.68
CA ILE A 37 -13.54 -4.66 7.01
C ILE A 37 -13.99 -3.30 6.45
N ILE A 38 -13.22 -2.22 6.68
CA ILE A 38 -13.54 -0.90 6.13
C ILE A 38 -13.63 -0.97 4.61
N GLY A 39 -12.68 -1.64 3.94
CA GLY A 39 -12.68 -1.80 2.50
C GLY A 39 -13.87 -2.59 1.97
N GLN A 40 -14.24 -3.69 2.62
CA GLN A 40 -15.43 -4.48 2.27
C GLN A 40 -16.71 -3.64 2.39
N LEU A 41 -16.85 -2.85 3.46
CA LEU A 41 -17.98 -1.94 3.64
C LEU A 41 -18.03 -0.89 2.51
N GLN A 42 -16.88 -0.38 2.08
CA GLN A 42 -16.83 0.59 0.98
C GLN A 42 -17.14 -0.05 -0.38
N LEU A 43 -16.66 -1.28 -0.64
CA LEU A 43 -17.03 -2.04 -1.83
C LEU A 43 -18.53 -2.33 -1.87
N LEU A 44 -19.12 -2.73 -0.74
CA LEU A 44 -20.55 -2.96 -0.62
C LEU A 44 -21.36 -1.68 -0.89
N ARG A 45 -20.92 -0.53 -0.34
CA ARG A 45 -21.50 0.79 -0.64
C ARG A 45 -21.43 1.12 -2.13
N CYS A 46 -20.30 0.85 -2.79
CA CYS A 46 -20.15 1.00 -4.24
C CYS A 46 -21.14 0.12 -5.01
N MET A 47 -21.24 -1.17 -4.67
CA MET A 47 -22.15 -2.12 -5.32
C MET A 47 -23.61 -1.71 -5.19
N ILE A 48 -24.04 -1.30 -3.98
CA ILE A 48 -25.39 -0.81 -3.71
C ILE A 48 -25.65 0.44 -4.55
N SER A 49 -24.70 1.39 -4.58
CA SER A 49 -24.83 2.62 -5.35
C SER A 49 -24.94 2.36 -6.86
N LEU A 50 -24.17 1.39 -7.40
CA LEU A 50 -24.23 0.96 -8.79
C LEU A 50 -25.56 0.25 -9.12
N LYS A 51 -26.06 -0.61 -8.24
CA LYS A 51 -27.36 -1.26 -8.42
C LYS A 51 -28.50 -0.24 -8.40
N LEU A 52 -28.47 0.70 -7.45
CA LEU A 52 -29.45 1.79 -7.38
C LEU A 52 -29.39 2.69 -8.61
N SER A 53 -28.21 3.03 -9.12
CA SER A 53 -28.07 3.87 -10.32
C SER A 53 -28.52 3.13 -11.58
N SER A 54 -28.25 1.83 -11.69
CA SER A 54 -28.75 0.98 -12.78
C SER A 54 -30.27 0.85 -12.74
N SER A 55 -30.87 0.68 -11.57
CA SER A 55 -32.33 0.60 -11.41
C SER A 55 -33.02 1.96 -11.62
N ARG A 56 -32.35 3.08 -11.30
CA ARG A 56 -32.86 4.45 -11.54
C ARG A 56 -32.85 4.87 -13.00
N LYS A 57 -32.13 4.19 -13.90
CA LYS A 57 -32.25 4.44 -15.35
C LYS A 57 -33.67 4.16 -15.90
N VAL A 58 -34.54 3.52 -15.11
CA VAL A 58 -35.96 3.29 -15.42
C VAL A 58 -36.88 4.44 -14.95
N LEU A 59 -36.42 5.34 -14.06
CA LEU A 59 -37.25 6.39 -13.46
C LEU A 59 -36.64 7.80 -13.61
N ASN A 60 -36.71 8.28 -14.85
CA ASN A 60 -36.72 9.68 -15.31
C ASN A 60 -35.64 10.71 -14.92
N LYS A 61 -35.31 11.48 -15.96
CA LYS A 61 -34.79 12.85 -15.98
C LYS A 61 -35.44 13.74 -14.90
N GLN A 62 -34.89 13.81 -13.68
CA GLN A 62 -35.12 14.94 -12.77
C GLN A 62 -33.99 15.02 -11.74
N GLY A 63 -33.19 16.09 -11.83
CA GLY A 63 -32.56 16.78 -10.71
C GLY A 63 -31.74 15.96 -9.68
N MET A 64 -30.43 15.91 -9.91
CA MET A 64 -29.41 16.28 -8.91
C MET A 64 -29.45 15.62 -7.50
N LEU A 65 -29.86 14.36 -7.39
CA LEU A 65 -29.65 13.53 -6.19
C LEU A 65 -28.94 12.20 -6.50
N SER A 66 -28.39 12.07 -7.71
CA SER A 66 -27.76 10.84 -8.21
C SER A 66 -26.47 11.13 -8.96
N ALA A 67 -25.53 11.79 -8.30
CA ALA A 67 -24.17 11.91 -8.82
C ALA A 67 -23.20 11.83 -7.65
N PHE A 68 -22.63 10.64 -7.47
CA PHE A 68 -21.35 10.44 -6.78
C PHE A 68 -21.27 11.02 -5.36
N CYS A 69 -21.96 10.40 -4.39
CA CYS A 69 -21.28 10.24 -3.11
C CYS A 69 -20.06 9.36 -3.43
N SER A 70 -18.89 9.95 -3.69
CA SER A 70 -17.65 9.18 -3.69
C SER A 70 -17.57 8.54 -2.30
N PRO A 71 -17.84 7.24 -2.15
CA PRO A 71 -18.08 6.64 -0.83
C PRO A 71 -16.81 6.69 0.05
N PHE A 72 -15.69 7.03 -0.59
CA PHE A 72 -14.37 7.31 -0.01
C PHE A 72 -14.16 8.73 0.55
N SER A 73 -15.03 9.72 0.27
CA SER A 73 -14.79 11.13 0.64
C SER A 73 -15.48 11.59 1.93
N SER A 74 -16.31 10.73 2.54
CA SER A 74 -16.98 11.07 3.78
C SER A 74 -15.99 11.06 4.95
N ILE A 75 -15.72 12.23 5.52
CA ILE A 75 -14.87 12.41 6.70
C ILE A 75 -15.74 12.26 7.96
N TYR A 76 -15.53 11.17 8.70
CA TYR A 76 -16.24 10.82 9.93
C TYR A 76 -15.44 11.17 11.19
N MET A 77 -14.12 11.34 11.10
CA MET A 77 -13.26 11.68 12.23
C MET A 77 -12.93 13.17 12.26
N ARG A 78 -13.28 13.84 13.36
CA ARG A 78 -12.93 15.24 13.68
C ARG A 78 -12.09 15.27 14.95
N LYS A 79 -10.95 14.57 14.94
CA LYS A 79 -9.98 14.58 16.04
C LYS A 79 -8.63 15.08 15.53
N ASP A 80 -7.82 15.63 16.42
CA ASP A 80 -6.43 16.00 16.11
C ASP A 80 -5.72 14.85 15.42
N SER A 81 -5.02 15.16 14.33
CA SER A 81 -4.42 14.13 13.51
C SER A 81 -3.21 13.54 14.24
N PRO A 82 -3.13 12.21 14.39
CA PRO A 82 -2.02 11.60 15.13
C PRO A 82 -0.70 11.85 14.38
N PRO A 83 0.38 12.22 15.11
CA PRO A 83 1.67 12.43 14.48
C PRO A 83 2.20 11.12 13.90
N PHE A 84 2.96 11.22 12.80
CA PHE A 84 3.61 10.08 12.13
C PHE A 84 2.68 8.98 11.59
N LEU A 85 1.38 9.24 11.49
CA LEU A 85 0.39 8.25 11.05
C LEU A 85 0.81 7.57 9.74
N SER A 86 1.22 8.34 8.73
CA SER A 86 1.64 7.82 7.42
C SER A 86 2.81 6.86 7.51
N ARG A 87 3.78 7.17 8.37
CA ARG A 87 4.96 6.34 8.61
C ARG A 87 4.57 5.04 9.32
N CYS A 88 3.68 5.12 10.32
CA CYS A 88 3.15 3.93 10.97
C CYS A 88 2.42 3.04 9.96
N MET A 89 1.58 3.63 9.11
CA MET A 89 0.83 2.89 8.09
C MET A 89 1.72 2.29 7.00
N SER A 90 2.82 2.94 6.61
CA SER A 90 3.80 2.35 5.68
C SER A 90 4.53 1.17 6.31
N ILE A 91 4.92 1.26 7.59
CA ILE A 91 5.53 0.13 8.32
C ILE A 91 4.56 -1.04 8.44
N VAL A 92 3.28 -0.78 8.78
CA VAL A 92 2.23 -1.79 8.80
C VAL A 92 2.11 -2.44 7.41
N THR A 93 2.07 -1.65 6.34
CA THR A 93 2.01 -2.19 4.97
C THR A 93 3.19 -3.11 4.66
N ILE A 94 4.42 -2.65 4.96
CA ILE A 94 5.66 -3.39 4.68
C ILE A 94 5.69 -4.72 5.46
N SER A 95 5.26 -4.73 6.72
CA SER A 95 5.21 -5.98 7.50
C SER A 95 4.23 -6.98 6.88
N GLN A 96 3.12 -6.50 6.33
CA GLN A 96 2.09 -7.34 5.72
C GLN A 96 2.46 -7.88 4.35
N LEU A 97 3.31 -7.19 3.56
CA LEU A 97 3.72 -7.66 2.23
C LEU A 97 4.35 -9.06 2.26
N SER A 98 4.95 -9.45 3.38
CA SER A 98 5.51 -10.81 3.57
C SER A 98 4.46 -11.93 3.52
N HIS A 99 3.20 -11.64 3.83
CA HIS A 99 2.08 -12.61 3.81
C HIS A 99 1.40 -12.75 2.46
N TYR A 100 1.69 -11.83 1.54
CA TYR A 100 1.14 -11.85 0.19
C TYR A 100 2.08 -12.55 -0.77
N VAL A 101 1.49 -13.24 -1.74
CA VAL A 101 2.19 -13.74 -2.92
C VAL A 101 1.46 -13.28 -4.17
N PHE A 102 2.25 -12.94 -5.17
CA PHE A 102 1.71 -12.53 -6.47
C PHE A 102 1.20 -13.77 -7.21
N ASP A 103 -0.08 -13.74 -7.57
CA ASP A 103 -0.72 -14.75 -8.41
C ASP A 103 -0.75 -14.24 -9.86
N PRO A 104 0.04 -14.83 -10.77
CA PRO A 104 0.09 -14.41 -12.17
C PRO A 104 -1.23 -14.63 -12.92
N HIS A 105 -2.01 -15.65 -12.56
CA HIS A 105 -3.25 -15.99 -13.23
C HIS A 105 -4.36 -14.98 -12.93
N LEU A 106 -4.41 -14.53 -11.68
CA LEU A 106 -5.38 -13.53 -11.23
C LEU A 106 -4.85 -12.10 -11.37
N SER A 107 -3.56 -11.93 -11.70
CA SER A 107 -2.87 -10.64 -11.73
C SER A 107 -3.14 -9.83 -10.45
N THR A 108 -3.05 -10.49 -9.30
CA THR A 108 -3.37 -9.93 -7.97
C THR A 108 -2.43 -10.45 -6.89
N LEU A 109 -2.48 -9.85 -5.71
CA LEU A 109 -1.85 -10.39 -4.51
C LEU A 109 -2.84 -11.26 -3.75
N THR A 110 -2.45 -12.49 -3.45
CA THR A 110 -3.21 -13.43 -2.63
C THR A 110 -2.52 -13.60 -1.28
N CYS A 111 -3.30 -13.56 -0.20
CA CYS A 111 -2.77 -13.82 1.14
C CYS A 111 -2.56 -15.32 1.31
N GLN A 112 -1.39 -15.73 1.81
CA GLN A 112 -1.08 -17.15 2.05
C GLN A 112 -1.60 -17.66 3.40
N VAL A 113 -2.07 -16.77 4.27
CA VAL A 113 -2.53 -17.13 5.61
C VAL A 113 -3.93 -17.74 5.53
N LYS A 114 -4.04 -19.02 5.90
CA LYS A 114 -5.31 -19.78 5.90
C LYS A 114 -6.35 -19.27 6.90
N LYS A 115 -5.94 -18.41 7.84
CA LYS A 115 -6.83 -17.75 8.81
C LYS A 115 -7.20 -16.37 8.26
N GLY A 116 -8.41 -16.27 7.72
CA GLY A 116 -8.99 -15.00 7.28
C GLY A 116 -8.68 -14.72 5.81
N ILE A 117 -9.74 -14.72 5.00
CA ILE A 117 -9.73 -14.27 3.61
C ILE A 117 -9.56 -12.74 3.63
N LEU A 118 -8.37 -12.27 3.98
CA LEU A 118 -8.01 -10.88 3.78
C LEU A 118 -7.54 -10.71 2.35
N ASP A 119 -8.51 -10.49 1.49
CA ASP A 119 -8.22 -10.08 0.13
C ASP A 119 -7.42 -8.76 0.17
N PHE A 120 -6.41 -8.71 -0.69
CA PHE A 120 -5.56 -7.55 -0.88
C PHE A 120 -6.35 -6.27 -1.18
N SER A 121 -7.35 -6.36 -2.07
CA SER A 121 -8.08 -5.19 -2.56
C SER A 121 -8.90 -4.49 -1.46
N PRO A 122 -9.74 -5.18 -0.64
CA PRO A 122 -10.35 -4.57 0.53
C PRO A 122 -9.34 -3.91 1.48
N THR A 123 -8.20 -4.55 1.73
CA THR A 123 -7.19 -4.00 2.65
C THR A 123 -6.65 -2.67 2.15
N ILE A 124 -6.26 -2.58 0.87
CA ILE A 124 -5.83 -1.31 0.24
C ILE A 124 -6.92 -0.24 0.32
N ILE A 125 -8.15 -0.61 -0.03
CA ILE A 125 -9.28 0.32 -0.07
C ILE A 125 -9.57 0.86 1.33
N GLY A 126 -9.54 0.00 2.35
CA GLY A 126 -9.77 0.39 3.73
C GLY A 126 -8.66 1.28 4.28
N LEU A 127 -7.39 0.95 4.01
CA LEU A 127 -6.26 1.79 4.40
C LEU A 127 -6.37 3.20 3.78
N GLY A 128 -6.64 3.28 2.48
CA GLY A 128 -6.79 4.57 1.83
C GLY A 128 -8.03 5.34 2.31
N THR A 129 -9.14 4.64 2.58
CA THR A 129 -10.34 5.24 3.19
C THR A 129 -10.04 5.81 4.58
N PHE A 130 -9.27 5.08 5.38
CA PHE A 130 -8.83 5.49 6.71
C PHE A 130 -7.93 6.73 6.63
N LEU A 131 -6.93 6.75 5.74
CA LEU A 131 -6.07 7.91 5.54
C LEU A 131 -6.85 9.14 5.04
N LYS A 132 -7.88 8.96 4.19
CA LYS A 132 -8.78 10.05 3.75
C LYS A 132 -9.58 10.67 4.89
N GLN A 133 -9.66 10.04 6.06
CA GLN A 133 -10.30 10.64 7.25
C GLN A 133 -9.47 11.78 7.86
N PHE A 134 -8.19 11.90 7.49
CA PHE A 134 -7.26 12.90 8.00
C PHE A 134 -6.85 13.90 6.92
N HIS A 135 -5.95 14.82 7.27
CA HIS A 135 -5.43 15.81 6.32
C HIS A 135 -4.81 15.12 5.08
N PRO A 136 -5.01 15.63 3.85
CA PRO A 136 -4.51 15.01 2.62
C PRO A 136 -3.00 14.74 2.59
N THR A 137 -2.21 15.48 3.37
CA THR A 137 -0.76 15.25 3.52
C THR A 137 -0.44 13.83 3.95
N TYR A 138 -1.27 13.21 4.79
CA TYR A 138 -1.00 11.84 5.25
C TYR A 138 -1.00 10.83 4.10
N MET A 139 -1.87 11.02 3.12
CA MET A 139 -1.91 10.18 1.93
C MET A 139 -0.65 10.36 1.09
N VAL A 140 -0.21 11.61 0.88
CA VAL A 140 1.00 11.94 0.13
C VAL A 140 2.24 11.37 0.83
N GLU A 141 2.38 11.59 2.14
CA GLU A 141 3.49 11.06 2.93
C GLU A 141 3.53 9.53 2.92
N TYR A 142 2.38 8.86 2.99
CA TYR A 142 2.32 7.40 2.91
C TYR A 142 2.86 6.88 1.57
N ILE A 143 2.45 7.51 0.46
CA ILE A 143 2.92 7.18 -0.89
C ILE A 143 4.44 7.39 -0.98
N GLN A 144 4.96 8.49 -0.44
CA GLN A 144 6.40 8.77 -0.43
C GLN A 144 7.19 7.73 0.36
N TYR A 145 6.72 7.33 1.56
CA TYR A 145 7.39 6.28 2.34
C TYR A 145 7.35 4.91 1.63
N MET A 146 6.23 4.56 1.00
CA MET A 146 6.14 3.34 0.20
C MET A 146 7.03 3.39 -1.05
N GLY A 147 7.13 4.55 -1.70
CA GLY A 147 8.05 4.78 -2.82
C GLY A 147 9.51 4.60 -2.44
N GLN A 148 9.93 5.17 -1.31
CA GLN A 148 11.27 4.97 -0.74
C GLN A 148 11.56 3.49 -0.44
N TYR A 149 10.56 2.75 0.05
CA TYR A 149 10.71 1.31 0.27
C TYR A 149 10.90 0.56 -1.06
N VAL A 150 10.06 0.83 -2.06
CA VAL A 150 10.17 0.22 -3.40
C VAL A 150 11.55 0.51 -4.02
N GLN A 151 12.06 1.74 -3.87
CA GLN A 151 13.41 2.13 -4.28
C GLN A 151 14.50 1.27 -3.62
N ALA A 152 14.47 1.17 -2.29
CA ALA A 152 15.47 0.41 -1.54
C ALA A 152 15.46 -1.09 -1.92
N VAL A 153 14.27 -1.66 -2.17
CA VAL A 153 14.15 -3.05 -2.63
C VAL A 153 14.67 -3.21 -4.06
N ALA A 154 14.43 -2.24 -4.95
CA ALA A 154 14.93 -2.25 -6.33
C ALA A 154 16.46 -2.22 -6.38
N GLU A 155 17.08 -1.32 -5.62
CA GLU A 155 18.54 -1.25 -5.49
C GLU A 155 19.13 -2.56 -4.96
N THR A 156 18.47 -3.16 -3.96
CA THR A 156 18.88 -4.46 -3.42
C THR A 156 18.74 -5.58 -4.44
N ALA A 157 17.71 -5.57 -5.29
CA ALA A 157 17.49 -6.57 -6.33
C ALA A 157 18.57 -6.51 -7.42
N VAL A 158 19.01 -5.30 -7.82
CA VAL A 158 20.10 -5.11 -8.79
C VAL A 158 21.43 -5.63 -8.23
N ILE A 159 21.71 -5.40 -6.94
CA ILE A 159 22.96 -5.83 -6.29
C ILE A 159 22.96 -7.36 -6.04
N ALA A 160 21.80 -7.96 -5.83
CA ALA A 160 21.65 -9.37 -5.47
C ALA A 160 21.72 -10.37 -6.65
N SER A 161 22.16 -9.94 -7.84
CA SER A 161 22.38 -10.82 -9.00
C SER A 161 23.49 -11.87 -8.82
N GLU A 162 24.12 -11.95 -7.64
CA GLU A 162 25.00 -13.05 -7.24
C GLU A 162 24.23 -14.09 -6.39
N PRO A 163 24.50 -15.40 -6.57
CA PRO A 163 23.72 -16.47 -5.95
C PRO A 163 24.04 -16.62 -4.46
N GLN A 164 23.52 -15.73 -3.62
CA GLN A 164 23.49 -15.91 -2.18
C GLN A 164 22.12 -16.38 -1.70
N LYS A 165 22.16 -17.36 -0.79
CA LYS A 165 21.05 -18.03 -0.12
C LYS A 165 20.28 -17.07 0.80
N ARG A 166 19.63 -16.03 0.25
CA ARG A 166 18.78 -15.10 1.02
C ARG A 166 17.38 -15.69 1.18
N THR A 167 16.81 -15.54 2.38
CA THR A 167 15.48 -16.04 2.75
C THR A 167 14.34 -15.25 2.08
N ILE A 168 14.65 -14.08 1.51
CA ILE A 168 13.72 -13.17 0.85
C ILE A 168 14.21 -13.00 -0.59
N ASP A 169 13.37 -13.36 -1.57
CA ASP A 169 13.65 -13.10 -2.99
C ASP A 169 13.37 -11.62 -3.28
N PRO A 170 14.41 -10.79 -3.50
CA PRO A 170 14.25 -9.35 -3.68
C PRO A 170 13.44 -9.01 -4.93
N ALA A 171 13.44 -9.85 -5.98
CA ALA A 171 12.61 -9.63 -7.16
C ALA A 171 11.12 -9.84 -6.85
N SER A 172 10.80 -10.86 -6.03
CA SER A 172 9.43 -11.10 -5.57
C SER A 172 8.90 -9.96 -4.70
N GLU A 173 9.71 -9.46 -3.75
CA GLU A 173 9.33 -8.33 -2.89
C GLU A 173 9.15 -7.04 -3.70
N LEU A 174 9.99 -6.83 -4.71
CA LEU A 174 9.87 -5.68 -5.60
C LEU A 174 8.54 -5.69 -6.35
N LYS A 175 8.17 -6.85 -6.92
CA LYS A 175 6.89 -7.04 -7.61
C LYS A 175 5.70 -6.78 -6.68
N LYS A 176 5.71 -7.36 -5.47
CA LYS A 176 4.62 -7.18 -4.50
C LYS A 176 4.44 -5.73 -4.05
N SER A 177 5.54 -5.09 -3.67
CA SER A 177 5.54 -3.71 -3.16
C SER A 177 5.13 -2.70 -4.24
N THR A 178 5.62 -2.87 -5.47
CA THR A 178 5.22 -2.05 -6.62
C THR A 178 3.74 -2.25 -6.94
N PHE A 179 3.28 -3.50 -6.99
CA PHE A 179 1.89 -3.83 -7.28
C PHE A 179 0.94 -3.27 -6.21
N TRP A 180 1.33 -3.31 -4.94
CA TRP A 180 0.60 -2.68 -3.84
C TRP A 180 0.45 -1.18 -4.05
N LEU A 181 1.57 -0.47 -4.25
CA LEU A 181 1.57 0.97 -4.39
C LEU A 181 0.76 1.43 -5.62
N MET A 182 0.90 0.74 -6.74
CA MET A 182 0.15 1.02 -7.97
C MET A 182 -1.37 0.88 -7.75
N ASN A 183 -1.81 -0.21 -7.13
CA ASN A 183 -3.24 -0.41 -6.87
C ASN A 183 -3.77 0.57 -5.82
N PHE A 184 -2.96 0.92 -4.81
CA PHE A 184 -3.32 1.95 -3.85
C PHE A 184 -3.58 3.30 -4.54
N CYS A 185 -2.63 3.75 -5.37
CA CYS A 185 -2.77 4.99 -6.13
C CYS A 185 -3.99 4.96 -7.06
N LYS A 186 -4.23 3.84 -7.75
CA LYS A 186 -5.40 3.64 -8.61
C LYS A 186 -6.71 3.73 -7.83
N HIS A 187 -6.85 3.02 -6.70
CA HIS A 187 -8.08 3.01 -5.91
C HIS A 187 -8.35 4.33 -5.20
N MET A 188 -7.30 5.07 -4.84
CA MET A 188 -7.43 6.36 -4.16
C MET A 188 -7.52 7.56 -5.10
N GLU A 189 -7.45 7.33 -6.41
CA GLU A 189 -7.48 8.35 -7.47
C GLU A 189 -6.31 9.35 -7.35
N ILE A 190 -5.14 8.83 -6.99
CA ILE A 190 -3.91 9.62 -6.89
C ILE A 190 -3.44 10.02 -8.30
N PRO A 191 -3.05 11.28 -8.53
CA PRO A 191 -2.44 11.71 -9.78
C PRO A 191 -1.22 10.84 -10.12
N LYS A 192 -1.12 10.41 -11.39
CA LYS A 192 -0.01 9.57 -11.85
C LYS A 192 1.35 10.23 -11.61
N ASP A 193 1.42 11.55 -11.75
CA ASP A 193 2.65 12.33 -11.54
C ASP A 193 3.26 12.10 -10.14
N LEU A 194 2.42 11.97 -9.11
CA LEU A 194 2.91 11.70 -7.75
C LEU A 194 3.44 10.27 -7.63
N PHE A 195 2.76 9.30 -8.24
CA PHE A 195 3.23 7.91 -8.28
C PHE A 195 4.55 7.79 -9.04
N ASP A 196 4.63 8.40 -10.23
CA ASP A 196 5.82 8.38 -11.09
C ASP A 196 7.01 9.09 -10.43
N SER A 197 6.78 10.19 -9.70
CA SER A 197 7.83 10.86 -8.92
C SER A 197 8.44 10.01 -7.81
N CYS A 198 7.70 8.98 -7.34
CA CYS A 198 8.14 8.09 -6.27
C CYS A 198 8.87 6.85 -6.81
N LEU A 199 8.86 6.62 -8.13
CA LEU A 199 9.49 5.46 -8.75
C LEU A 199 10.76 5.86 -9.51
N PRO A 200 11.89 5.18 -9.27
CA PRO A 200 13.10 5.43 -10.04
C PRO A 200 12.90 4.99 -11.50
N PRO A 201 13.49 5.70 -12.48
CA PRO A 201 13.39 5.35 -13.90
C PRO A 201 13.84 3.91 -14.21
N SER A 202 14.75 3.37 -13.40
CA SER A 202 15.28 2.00 -13.50
C SER A 202 14.28 0.90 -13.14
N LEU A 203 13.11 1.21 -12.56
CA LEU A 203 12.08 0.20 -12.30
C LEU A 203 11.27 -0.17 -13.54
N PHE A 204 11.10 0.77 -14.46
CA PHE A 204 10.35 0.53 -15.68
C PHE A 204 11.02 -0.54 -16.56
N THR A 205 12.33 -0.71 -16.45
CA THR A 205 13.06 -1.76 -17.18
C THR A 205 12.93 -3.13 -16.50
N VAL A 206 12.88 -3.19 -15.16
CA VAL A 206 12.76 -4.45 -14.39
C VAL A 206 11.35 -5.04 -14.45
N LEU A 207 10.33 -4.20 -14.53
CA LEU A 207 8.92 -4.62 -14.60
C LEU A 207 8.49 -5.12 -16.00
N GLN A 208 9.29 -4.87 -17.04
CA GLN A 208 9.03 -5.29 -18.43
C GLN A 208 9.63 -6.67 -18.78
N THR A 209 10.34 -7.31 -17.85
CA THR A 209 10.93 -8.66 -17.96
C THR A 209 10.18 -9.67 -17.10
#